data_AF-A0A6J4P8U8-F1
#
_entry.id   AF-A0A6J4P8U8-F1
#
_cell.length_a   1.000
_cell.length_b   1.000
_cell.length_c   1.000
_cell.angle_alpha   90.00
_cell.angle_beta   90.00
_cell.angle_gamma   90.00
#
_symmetry.space_group_name_H-M   'P 1'
#
loop_
_entity.id
_entity.type
_entity.pdbx_description
1 polymer ?
#
loop_
_entity_poly.entity_id
_entity_poly.type
_entity_poly.pdbx_seq_one_letter_code
_entity_poly.pdbx_strand_id
1 'polypeptide(L)'
;MASPGRPRRHERAVGTSERAYRSLLRAYPRGLRGEYGDEMARCFRDLCREGLEKGGGLGLAALWARTLPELFYSALKERSTMLARTAYRSVVGVALATAFILLVPLLAGWAWDLADFIFAGAIIFGTGLTFVLVARGASNIAYRAAVGVALAAAFILVWVTGAVGIIGSEDDNANLMYFGVLAVGIVGAIVARLRPHGMARALFATALAQAFVALIVLIFGLGLPWSPPVEILALNGFFIALFLGSAVLFRYAARGQAPAGAGT
;
A
#
# COMPACT_ATOMS: atom_id res chain seq x y z
N MET A 1 -18.95 -47.99 47.55
CA MET A 1 -19.65 -46.98 46.72
C MET A 1 -18.66 -46.38 45.72
N ALA A 2 -18.64 -46.86 44.48
CA ALA A 2 -17.82 -46.29 43.41
C ALA A 2 -18.60 -45.19 42.68
N SER A 3 -18.04 -43.98 42.63
CA SER A 3 -18.70 -42.79 42.06
C SER A 3 -18.74 -42.88 40.52
N PRO A 4 -19.92 -42.98 39.86
CA PRO A 4 -20.01 -43.24 38.41
C PRO A 4 -19.74 -42.01 37.51
N GLY A 5 -19.33 -40.87 38.08
CA GLY A 5 -19.35 -39.56 37.40
C GLY A 5 -18.05 -39.09 36.74
N ARG A 6 -16.89 -39.69 37.05
CA ARG A 6 -15.58 -39.20 36.57
C ARG A 6 -15.34 -39.38 35.07
N PRO A 7 -15.48 -40.57 34.44
CA PRO A 7 -15.03 -40.79 33.05
C PRO A 7 -15.78 -39.90 32.04
N ARG A 8 -17.10 -39.72 32.22
CA ARG A 8 -17.94 -38.88 31.37
C ARG A 8 -17.59 -37.38 31.42
N ARG A 9 -16.98 -36.90 32.51
CA ARG A 9 -16.63 -35.48 32.67
C ARG A 9 -15.30 -35.14 31.98
N HIS A 10 -14.34 -36.07 31.99
CA HIS A 10 -13.07 -35.94 31.27
C HIS A 10 -13.27 -35.97 29.75
N GLU A 11 -14.12 -36.87 29.24
CA GLU A 11 -14.44 -36.93 27.81
C GLU A 11 -15.13 -35.65 27.30
N ARG A 12 -16.04 -35.08 28.10
CA ARG A 12 -16.69 -33.80 27.78
C ARG A 12 -15.70 -32.63 27.76
N ALA A 13 -14.74 -32.61 28.68
CA ALA A 13 -13.70 -31.58 28.71
C ALA A 13 -12.80 -31.67 27.46
N VAL A 14 -12.32 -32.87 27.12
CA VAL A 14 -11.49 -33.11 25.92
C VAL A 14 -12.22 -32.69 24.64
N GLY A 15 -13.49 -33.08 24.48
CA GLY A 15 -14.29 -32.71 23.31
C GLY A 15 -14.65 -31.22 23.22
N THR A 16 -14.59 -30.48 24.33
CA THR A 16 -14.81 -29.02 24.32
C THR A 16 -13.53 -28.29 23.95
N SER A 17 -12.38 -28.72 24.49
CA SER A 17 -11.05 -28.22 24.13
C SER A 17 -10.74 -28.43 22.65
N GLU A 18 -11.08 -29.60 22.10
CA GLU A 18 -10.89 -29.91 20.68
C GLU A 18 -11.73 -28.98 19.78
N ARG A 19 -12.98 -28.69 20.16
CA ARG A 19 -13.83 -27.75 19.42
C ARG A 19 -13.29 -26.33 19.44
N ALA A 20 -12.76 -25.89 20.58
CA ALA A 20 -12.08 -24.60 20.69
C ALA A 20 -10.83 -24.55 19.80
N TYR A 21 -10.02 -25.61 19.81
CA TYR A 21 -8.82 -25.73 18.96
C TYR A 21 -9.15 -25.75 17.46
N ARG A 22 -10.17 -26.52 17.03
CA ARG A 22 -10.67 -26.49 15.64
C ARG A 22 -11.23 -25.14 15.25
N SER A 23 -11.83 -24.39 16.19
CA SER A 23 -12.26 -23.01 15.96
C SER A 23 -11.07 -22.07 15.77
N LEU A 24 -9.98 -22.25 16.53
CA LEU A 24 -8.73 -21.50 16.36
C LEU A 24 -8.02 -21.84 15.03
N LEU A 25 -8.04 -23.10 14.61
CA LEU A 25 -7.58 -23.52 13.28
C LEU A 25 -8.41 -22.93 12.14
N ARG A 26 -9.53 -22.27 12.40
CA ARG A 26 -10.24 -21.48 11.37
C ARG A 26 -9.63 -20.13 11.07
N ALA A 27 -8.85 -19.59 12.01
CA ALA A 27 -8.07 -18.39 11.78
C ALA A 27 -6.76 -18.67 11.01
N TYR A 28 -6.37 -19.95 10.89
CA TYR A 28 -5.21 -20.38 10.11
C TYR A 28 -5.48 -20.34 8.58
N PRO A 29 -4.45 -20.08 7.75
CA PRO A 29 -4.57 -20.07 6.29
C PRO A 29 -4.94 -21.45 5.71
N ARG A 30 -5.71 -21.45 4.62
CA ARG A 30 -6.38 -22.64 4.03
C ARG A 30 -5.44 -23.78 3.59
N GLY A 31 -4.20 -23.49 3.21
CA GLY A 31 -3.22 -24.51 2.78
C GLY A 31 -2.81 -25.45 3.92
N LEU A 32 -2.42 -24.89 5.07
CA LEU A 32 -1.99 -25.68 6.25
C LEU A 32 -3.17 -26.44 6.89
N ARG A 33 -4.37 -25.83 6.82
CA ARG A 33 -5.61 -26.41 7.32
C ARG A 33 -6.04 -27.66 6.54
N GLY A 34 -5.86 -27.65 5.22
CA GLY A 34 -6.31 -28.73 4.34
C GLY A 34 -5.48 -30.01 4.49
N GLU A 35 -4.19 -29.86 4.78
CA GLU A 35 -3.25 -30.98 4.81
C GLU A 35 -3.03 -31.53 6.24
N TYR A 36 -2.93 -30.67 7.25
CA TYR A 36 -2.56 -31.08 8.62
C TYR A 36 -3.64 -30.83 9.68
N GLY A 37 -4.76 -30.18 9.33
CA GLY A 37 -5.76 -29.73 10.31
C GLY A 37 -6.38 -30.86 11.14
N ASP A 38 -6.63 -32.01 10.52
CA ASP A 38 -7.23 -33.17 11.20
C ASP A 38 -6.20 -34.00 11.99
N GLU A 39 -4.93 -33.98 11.61
CA GLU A 39 -3.84 -34.61 12.37
C GLU A 39 -3.48 -33.78 13.61
N MET A 40 -3.39 -32.45 13.46
CA MET A 40 -3.12 -31.53 14.57
C MET A 40 -4.21 -31.57 15.64
N ALA A 41 -5.48 -31.68 15.22
CA ALA A 41 -6.60 -31.82 16.15
C ALA A 41 -6.58 -33.16 16.92
N ARG A 42 -6.11 -34.24 16.28
CA ARG A 42 -5.94 -35.55 16.93
C ARG A 42 -4.79 -35.53 17.93
N CYS A 43 -3.61 -35.03 17.54
CA CYS A 43 -2.46 -34.90 18.45
C CYS A 43 -2.79 -34.03 19.68
N PHE A 44 -3.52 -32.93 19.48
CA PHE A 44 -4.00 -32.08 20.56
C PHE A 44 -4.97 -32.81 21.51
N ARG A 45 -5.86 -33.65 20.97
CA ARG A 45 -6.78 -34.48 21.76
C ARG A 45 -6.02 -35.48 22.63
N ASP A 46 -4.98 -36.10 22.08
CA ASP A 46 -4.17 -37.10 22.80
C ASP A 46 -3.36 -36.46 23.93
N LEU A 47 -2.75 -35.30 23.67
CA LEU A 47 -2.08 -34.50 24.71
C LEU A 47 -3.02 -34.04 25.81
N CYS A 48 -4.28 -33.69 25.48
CA CYS A 48 -5.27 -33.32 26.48
C CYS A 48 -5.67 -34.50 27.38
N ARG A 49 -5.74 -35.71 26.81
CA ARG A 49 -6.06 -36.93 27.55
C ARG A 49 -4.95 -37.25 28.55
N GLU A 50 -3.70 -37.19 28.10
CA GLU A 50 -2.53 -37.49 28.94
C GLU A 50 -2.31 -36.43 30.05
N GLY A 51 -2.54 -35.15 29.76
CA GLY A 51 -2.45 -34.07 30.74
C GLY A 51 -3.53 -34.15 31.84
N LEU A 52 -4.72 -34.64 31.49
CA LEU A 52 -5.80 -34.88 32.47
C LEU A 52 -5.50 -36.09 33.37
N GLU A 53 -4.78 -37.09 32.87
CA GLU A 53 -4.36 -38.27 33.65
C GLU A 53 -3.24 -37.94 34.64
N LYS A 54 -2.28 -37.08 34.28
CA LYS A 54 -1.11 -36.75 35.12
C LYS A 54 -1.33 -35.61 36.13
N GLY A 55 -2.25 -34.66 35.89
CA GLY A 55 -2.38 -33.48 36.77
C GLY A 55 -3.73 -32.74 36.77
N GLY A 56 -4.78 -33.29 36.15
CA GLY A 56 -6.07 -32.61 36.03
C GLY A 56 -6.01 -31.31 35.21
N GLY A 57 -7.01 -30.42 35.37
CA GLY A 57 -7.18 -29.23 34.52
C GLY A 57 -6.07 -28.17 34.59
N LEU A 58 -5.30 -28.14 35.69
CA LEU A 58 -4.17 -27.22 35.89
C LEU A 58 -2.94 -27.61 35.05
N GLY A 59 -2.70 -28.91 34.87
CA GLY A 59 -1.64 -29.40 33.97
C GLY A 59 -1.89 -29.05 32.51
N LEU A 60 -3.16 -29.06 32.10
CA LEU A 60 -3.61 -28.63 30.77
C LEU A 60 -3.34 -27.13 30.56
N ALA A 61 -3.68 -26.31 31.55
CA ALA A 61 -3.49 -24.85 31.51
C ALA A 61 -2.01 -24.46 31.49
N ALA A 62 -1.16 -25.15 32.26
CA ALA A 62 0.28 -24.91 32.27
C ALA A 62 0.96 -25.29 30.93
N LEU A 63 0.51 -26.37 30.29
CA LEU A 63 0.98 -26.79 28.98
C LEU A 63 0.62 -25.75 27.90
N TRP A 64 -0.63 -25.28 27.93
CA TRP A 64 -1.12 -24.22 27.04
C TRP A 64 -0.38 -22.90 27.26
N ALA A 65 -0.13 -22.50 28.50
CA ALA A 65 0.58 -21.27 28.84
C ALA A 65 2.04 -21.27 28.36
N ARG A 66 2.66 -22.45 28.26
CA ARG A 66 4.08 -22.58 27.88
C ARG A 66 4.30 -22.70 26.37
N THR A 67 3.39 -23.35 25.65
CA THR A 67 3.57 -23.67 24.21
C THR A 67 2.96 -22.64 23.26
N LEU A 68 1.86 -21.99 23.64
CA LEU A 68 1.24 -20.92 22.83
C LEU A 68 2.20 -19.76 22.51
N PRO A 69 2.97 -19.22 23.47
CA PRO A 69 3.80 -18.06 23.21
C PRO A 69 4.96 -18.35 22.25
N GLU A 70 5.56 -19.53 22.33
CA GLU A 70 6.69 -19.92 21.47
C GLU A 70 6.27 -20.16 20.02
N LEU A 71 5.09 -20.75 19.80
CA LEU A 71 4.52 -20.93 18.47
C LEU A 71 4.04 -19.61 17.87
N PHE A 72 3.44 -18.73 18.69
CA PHE A 72 3.06 -17.39 18.24
C PHE A 72 4.28 -16.55 17.88
N TYR A 73 5.33 -16.57 18.71
CA TYR A 73 6.53 -15.78 18.50
C TYR A 73 7.33 -16.27 17.30
N SER A 74 7.53 -17.59 17.14
CA SER A 74 8.24 -18.15 15.99
C SER A 74 7.48 -17.91 14.69
N ALA A 75 6.18 -18.20 14.62
CA ALA A 75 5.38 -17.98 13.41
C ALA A 75 5.21 -16.49 13.04
N LEU A 76 5.09 -15.58 14.01
CA LEU A 76 5.07 -14.13 13.75
C LEU A 76 6.44 -13.62 13.34
N LYS A 77 7.52 -14.08 13.98
CA LYS A 77 8.89 -13.67 13.67
C LYS A 77 9.29 -14.13 12.28
N GLU A 78 9.05 -15.38 11.92
CA GLU A 78 9.43 -15.95 10.61
C GLU A 78 8.64 -15.36 9.44
N ARG A 79 7.40 -14.93 9.68
CA ARG A 79 6.57 -14.26 8.66
C ARG A 79 6.81 -12.74 8.60
N SER A 80 7.22 -12.12 9.71
CA SER A 80 7.61 -10.71 9.77
C SER A 80 8.95 -10.45 9.08
N THR A 81 9.92 -11.36 9.19
CA THR A 81 11.23 -11.20 8.56
C THR A 81 11.13 -11.26 7.03
N MET A 82 10.26 -12.09 6.45
CA MET A 82 10.08 -12.11 4.99
C MET A 82 9.41 -10.84 4.43
N LEU A 83 8.40 -10.30 5.12
CA LEU A 83 7.73 -9.06 4.73
C LEU A 83 8.62 -7.82 4.99
N ALA A 84 9.31 -7.79 6.13
CA ALA A 84 10.24 -6.73 6.49
C ALA A 84 11.47 -6.71 5.59
N ARG A 85 12.03 -7.88 5.24
CA ARG A 85 13.24 -7.96 4.39
C ARG A 85 12.95 -7.53 2.96
N THR A 86 11.78 -7.85 2.42
CA THR A 86 11.38 -7.40 1.08
C THR A 86 11.09 -5.90 1.07
N ALA A 87 10.35 -5.37 2.05
CA ALA A 87 10.10 -3.93 2.17
C ALA A 87 11.41 -3.15 2.40
N TYR A 88 12.30 -3.67 3.25
CA TYR A 88 13.62 -3.09 3.52
C TYR A 88 14.49 -3.04 2.26
N ARG A 89 14.54 -4.12 1.47
CA ARG A 89 15.25 -4.13 0.19
C ARG A 89 14.72 -3.07 -0.78
N SER A 90 13.40 -2.90 -0.87
CA SER A 90 12.79 -1.85 -1.69
C SER A 90 13.16 -0.45 -1.21
N VAL A 91 13.09 -0.19 0.10
CA VAL A 91 13.47 1.10 0.69
C VAL A 91 14.93 1.42 0.44
N VAL A 92 15.84 0.47 0.72
CA VAL A 92 17.28 0.64 0.50
C VAL A 92 17.58 0.84 -0.99
N GLY A 93 16.95 0.07 -1.88
CA GLY A 93 17.13 0.22 -3.32
C GLY A 93 16.73 1.60 -3.82
N VAL A 94 15.57 2.11 -3.39
CA VAL A 94 15.11 3.46 -3.76
C VAL A 94 16.00 4.54 -3.13
N ALA A 95 16.44 4.36 -1.88
CA ALA A 95 17.36 5.29 -1.21
C ALA A 95 18.71 5.38 -1.93
N LEU A 96 19.29 4.23 -2.32
CA LEU A 96 20.54 4.19 -3.08
C LEU A 96 20.39 4.80 -4.47
N ALA A 97 19.29 4.51 -5.17
CA ALA A 97 19.01 5.14 -6.46
C ALA A 97 18.85 6.66 -6.33
N THR A 98 18.15 7.13 -5.29
CA THR A 98 17.99 8.57 -5.01
C THR A 98 19.34 9.23 -4.72
N ALA A 99 20.14 8.63 -3.83
CA ALA A 99 21.47 9.13 -3.51
C ALA A 99 22.34 9.19 -4.76
N PHE A 100 22.33 8.14 -5.60
CA PHE A 100 23.08 8.10 -6.85
C PHE A 100 22.65 9.19 -7.83
N ILE A 101 21.35 9.46 -7.97
CA ILE A 101 20.84 10.55 -8.82
C ILE A 101 21.33 11.91 -8.28
N LEU A 102 21.27 12.13 -6.96
CA LEU A 102 21.72 13.38 -6.33
C LEU A 102 23.23 13.58 -6.35
N LEU A 103 24.03 12.53 -6.58
CA LEU A 103 25.47 12.69 -6.82
C LEU A 103 25.74 13.50 -8.08
N VAL A 104 24.86 13.46 -9.09
CA VAL A 104 25.06 14.21 -10.34
C VAL A 104 25.17 15.73 -10.09
N PRO A 105 24.15 16.42 -9.52
CA PRO A 105 24.27 17.85 -9.23
C PRO A 105 25.34 18.16 -8.19
N LEU A 106 25.53 17.28 -7.19
CA LEU A 106 26.55 17.47 -6.14
C LEU A 106 27.97 17.47 -6.73
N LEU A 107 28.29 16.52 -7.60
CA LEU A 107 29.60 16.41 -8.24
C LEU A 107 29.77 17.41 -9.39
N ALA A 108 28.68 17.84 -10.02
CA ALA A 108 28.69 18.87 -11.05
C ALA A 108 28.91 20.29 -10.49
N GLY A 109 28.89 20.46 -9.16
CA GLY A 109 29.08 21.76 -8.52
C GLY A 109 27.97 22.76 -8.85
N TRP A 110 26.74 22.28 -9.05
CA TRP A 110 25.59 23.15 -9.25
C TRP A 110 25.37 24.01 -8.00
N ALA A 111 24.84 25.23 -8.20
CA ALA A 111 24.61 26.20 -7.13
C ALA A 111 23.44 25.84 -6.19
N TRP A 112 23.14 24.55 -6.02
CA TRP A 112 22.10 24.05 -5.13
C TRP A 112 22.53 24.21 -3.67
N ASP A 113 21.63 24.73 -2.86
CA ASP A 113 21.81 24.77 -1.43
C ASP A 113 21.37 23.44 -0.78
N LEU A 114 21.49 23.34 0.55
CA LEU A 114 21.08 22.13 1.27
C LEU A 114 19.57 21.87 1.15
N ALA A 115 18.75 22.91 1.04
CA ALA A 115 17.30 22.78 0.93
C ALA A 115 16.91 22.18 -0.43
N ASP A 116 17.58 22.55 -1.52
CA ASP A 116 17.39 21.98 -2.85
C ASP A 116 17.65 20.47 -2.86
N PHE A 117 18.76 20.03 -2.24
CA PHE A 117 19.07 18.60 -2.12
C PHE A 117 18.03 17.85 -1.29
N ILE A 118 17.55 18.44 -0.19
CA ILE A 118 16.50 17.84 0.64
C ILE A 118 15.19 17.76 -0.13
N PHE A 119 14.80 18.83 -0.83
CA PHE A 119 13.58 18.89 -1.62
C PHE A 119 13.61 17.85 -2.75
N ALA A 120 14.64 17.88 -3.60
CA ALA A 120 14.85 16.93 -4.68
C ALA A 120 14.92 15.49 -4.16
N GLY A 121 15.66 15.25 -3.07
CA GLY A 121 15.76 13.95 -2.43
C GLY A 121 14.40 13.43 -1.93
N ALA A 122 13.63 14.28 -1.26
CA ALA A 122 12.32 13.92 -0.74
C ALA A 122 11.33 13.53 -1.84
N ILE A 123 11.29 14.28 -2.95
CA ILE A 123 10.35 14.01 -4.04
C ILE A 123 10.78 12.80 -4.89
N ILE A 124 12.08 12.62 -5.16
CA ILE A 124 12.60 11.43 -5.87
C ILE A 124 12.38 10.17 -5.02
N PHE A 125 12.81 10.20 -3.76
CA PHE A 125 12.66 9.07 -2.84
C PHE A 125 11.19 8.75 -2.59
N GLY A 126 10.38 9.76 -2.25
CA GLY A 126 8.97 9.60 -1.93
C GLY A 126 8.16 9.04 -3.11
N THR A 127 8.41 9.54 -4.32
CA THR A 127 7.74 9.06 -5.53
C THR A 127 8.18 7.63 -5.87
N GLY A 128 9.49 7.36 -5.87
CA GLY A 128 10.03 6.02 -6.13
C GLY A 128 9.53 4.98 -5.12
N LEU A 129 9.51 5.35 -3.83
CA LEU A 129 8.99 4.50 -2.77
C LEU A 129 7.50 4.24 -2.97
N THR A 130 6.71 5.28 -3.24
CA THR A 130 5.26 5.12 -3.51
C THR A 130 5.01 4.19 -4.69
N PHE A 131 5.76 4.34 -5.79
CA PHE A 131 5.63 3.44 -6.94
C PHE A 131 5.92 2.00 -6.54
N VAL A 132 7.04 1.72 -5.87
CA VAL A 132 7.40 0.35 -5.48
C VAL A 132 6.37 -0.23 -4.51
N LEU A 133 5.89 0.55 -3.53
CA LEU A 133 4.95 0.08 -2.52
C LEU A 133 3.54 -0.18 -3.09
N VAL A 134 3.11 0.59 -4.08
CA VAL A 134 1.79 0.44 -4.72
C VAL A 134 1.84 -0.60 -5.84
N ALA A 135 2.89 -0.61 -6.67
CA ALA A 135 3.02 -1.51 -7.80
C ALA A 135 3.36 -2.95 -7.39
N ARG A 136 4.03 -3.18 -6.25
CA ARG A 136 4.39 -4.54 -5.78
C ARG A 136 3.20 -5.46 -5.56
N GLY A 137 2.02 -4.90 -5.23
CA GLY A 137 0.81 -5.68 -4.97
C GLY A 137 0.00 -6.01 -6.23
N ALA A 138 0.39 -5.47 -7.38
CA ALA A 138 -0.38 -5.55 -8.61
C ALA A 138 0.21 -6.61 -9.57
N SER A 139 -0.60 -7.61 -9.93
CA SER A 139 -0.26 -8.60 -10.96
C SER A 139 -0.46 -8.07 -12.39
N ASN A 140 -1.25 -7.00 -12.56
CA ASN A 140 -1.60 -6.45 -13.86
C ASN A 140 -0.63 -5.34 -14.29
N ILE A 141 0.01 -5.51 -15.45
CA ILE A 141 0.93 -4.51 -16.02
C ILE A 141 0.23 -3.17 -16.31
N ALA A 142 -1.04 -3.18 -16.70
CA ALA A 142 -1.81 -1.95 -16.95
C ALA A 142 -1.99 -1.14 -15.66
N TYR A 143 -2.20 -1.82 -14.52
CA TYR A 143 -2.27 -1.15 -13.22
C TYR A 143 -0.93 -0.53 -12.86
N ARG A 144 0.18 -1.26 -13.04
CA ARG A 144 1.53 -0.76 -12.77
C ARG A 144 1.88 0.43 -13.65
N ALA A 145 1.54 0.37 -14.94
CA ALA A 145 1.71 1.47 -15.87
C ALA A 145 0.87 2.69 -15.46
N ALA A 146 -0.39 2.49 -15.07
CA ALA A 146 -1.25 3.57 -14.60
C ALA A 146 -0.66 4.29 -13.38
N VAL A 147 -0.19 3.54 -12.38
CA VAL A 147 0.50 4.09 -11.20
C VAL A 147 1.75 4.87 -11.62
N GLY A 148 2.54 4.32 -12.54
CA GLY A 148 3.74 4.98 -13.06
C GLY A 148 3.43 6.32 -13.73
N VAL A 149 2.44 6.36 -14.63
CA VAL A 149 2.03 7.60 -15.31
C VAL A 149 1.50 8.64 -14.32
N ALA A 150 0.68 8.23 -13.35
CA ALA A 150 0.13 9.16 -12.35
C ALA A 150 1.22 9.74 -11.44
N LEU A 151 2.15 8.90 -10.99
CA LEU A 151 3.25 9.34 -10.14
C LEU A 151 4.28 10.18 -10.90
N ALA A 152 4.55 9.86 -12.16
CA ALA A 152 5.40 10.69 -13.02
C ALA A 152 4.76 12.07 -13.25
N ALA A 153 3.46 12.13 -13.54
CA ALA A 153 2.74 13.40 -13.67
C ALA A 153 2.81 14.22 -12.37
N ALA A 154 2.56 13.59 -11.21
CA ALA A 154 2.64 14.26 -9.91
C ALA A 154 4.07 14.74 -9.59
N PHE A 155 5.08 13.91 -9.86
CA PHE A 155 6.49 14.25 -9.68
C PHE A 155 6.88 15.47 -10.52
N ILE A 156 6.60 15.43 -11.82
CA ILE A 156 6.92 16.54 -12.74
C ILE A 156 6.16 17.80 -12.33
N LEU A 157 4.89 17.67 -11.90
CA LEU A 157 4.10 18.81 -11.46
C LEU A 157 4.70 19.47 -10.22
N VAL A 158 5.06 18.69 -9.19
CA VAL A 158 5.74 19.21 -7.99
C VAL A 158 7.08 19.84 -8.37
N TRP A 159 7.87 19.17 -9.22
CA TRP A 159 9.19 19.63 -9.62
C TRP A 159 9.14 20.98 -10.33
N VAL A 160 8.32 21.10 -11.39
CA VAL A 160 8.19 22.33 -12.17
C VAL A 160 7.58 23.45 -11.32
N THR A 161 6.57 23.14 -10.51
CA THR A 161 5.93 24.14 -9.63
C THR A 161 6.91 24.67 -8.58
N GLY A 162 7.73 23.80 -7.98
CA GLY A 162 8.64 24.17 -6.90
C GLY A 162 9.98 24.74 -7.33
N ALA A 163 10.45 24.47 -8.56
CA ALA A 163 11.79 24.87 -9.02
C ALA A 163 11.79 25.91 -10.15
N VAL A 164 10.65 26.14 -10.79
CA VAL A 164 10.52 27.09 -11.91
C VAL A 164 9.33 28.02 -11.68
N GLY A 165 8.23 27.49 -11.13
CA GLY A 165 6.94 28.18 -11.08
C GLY A 165 6.24 28.04 -12.43
N ILE A 166 5.01 27.52 -12.42
CA ILE A 166 4.21 27.40 -13.66
C ILE A 166 3.51 28.72 -13.98
N ILE A 167 3.11 29.45 -12.94
CA ILE A 167 2.44 30.75 -13.05
C ILE A 167 3.39 31.80 -12.50
N GLY A 168 3.87 32.70 -13.36
CA GLY A 168 4.77 33.78 -12.95
C GLY A 168 6.12 33.24 -12.47
N SER A 169 6.49 33.58 -11.24
CA SER A 169 7.67 33.04 -10.55
C SER A 169 7.28 31.94 -9.56
N GLU A 170 8.26 31.14 -9.11
CA GLU A 170 8.06 30.10 -8.08
C GLU A 170 7.47 30.65 -6.76
N ASP A 171 7.77 31.90 -6.40
CA ASP A 171 7.24 32.58 -5.22
C ASP A 171 5.77 33.05 -5.36
N ASP A 172 5.16 32.92 -6.54
CA ASP A 172 3.78 33.35 -6.73
C ASP A 172 2.81 32.40 -6.01
N ASN A 173 1.98 32.95 -5.13
CA ASN A 173 0.94 32.24 -4.40
C ASN A 173 -0.04 31.49 -5.31
N ALA A 174 -0.20 31.91 -6.57
CA ALA A 174 -1.03 31.21 -7.55
C ALA A 174 -0.56 29.76 -7.79
N ASN A 175 0.73 29.47 -7.63
CA ASN A 175 1.27 28.12 -7.76
C ASN A 175 0.72 27.14 -6.69
N LEU A 176 0.18 27.66 -5.57
CA LEU A 176 -0.49 26.84 -4.55
C LEU A 176 -1.69 26.05 -5.09
N MET A 177 -2.32 26.53 -6.18
CA MET A 177 -3.41 25.82 -6.83
C MET A 177 -3.00 24.43 -7.33
N TYR A 178 -1.75 24.26 -7.80
CA TYR A 178 -1.24 22.98 -8.27
C TYR A 178 -1.05 21.96 -7.13
N PHE A 179 -0.68 22.42 -5.93
CA PHE A 179 -0.69 21.57 -4.74
C PHE A 179 -2.12 21.15 -4.35
N GLY A 180 -3.11 22.01 -4.58
CA GLY A 180 -4.53 21.66 -4.47
C GLY A 180 -4.95 20.54 -5.43
N VAL A 181 -4.48 20.57 -6.68
CA VAL A 181 -4.72 19.49 -7.65
C VAL A 181 -4.13 18.16 -7.18
N LEU A 182 -2.91 18.18 -6.66
CA LEU A 182 -2.28 17.00 -6.07
C LEU A 182 -3.06 16.48 -4.86
N ALA A 183 -3.55 17.38 -4.00
CA ALA A 183 -4.39 17.01 -2.86
C ALA A 183 -5.67 16.28 -3.29
N VAL A 184 -6.33 16.73 -4.36
CA VAL A 184 -7.49 16.01 -4.96
C VAL A 184 -7.10 14.59 -5.37
N GLY A 185 -5.94 14.42 -6.02
CA GLY A 185 -5.44 13.11 -6.41
C GLY A 185 -5.14 12.20 -5.21
N ILE A 186 -4.48 12.72 -4.18
CA ILE A 186 -4.12 11.99 -2.96
C ILE A 186 -5.37 11.57 -2.18
N VAL A 187 -6.29 12.50 -1.93
CA VAL A 187 -7.56 12.22 -1.24
C VAL A 187 -8.37 11.21 -2.05
N GLY A 188 -8.45 11.40 -3.37
CA GLY A 188 -9.10 10.46 -4.27
C GLY A 188 -8.49 9.05 -4.19
N ALA A 189 -7.17 8.93 -4.12
CA ALA A 189 -6.47 7.66 -3.98
C ALA A 189 -6.75 6.97 -2.63
N ILE A 190 -6.81 7.75 -1.55
CA ILE A 190 -7.16 7.26 -0.21
C ILE A 190 -8.61 6.75 -0.18
N VAL A 191 -9.56 7.54 -0.70
CA VAL A 191 -10.98 7.18 -0.79
C VAL A 191 -11.17 5.95 -1.68
N ALA A 192 -10.44 5.87 -2.80
CA ALA A 192 -10.43 4.72 -3.69
C ALA A 192 -9.80 3.46 -3.08
N ARG A 193 -9.04 3.60 -1.98
CA ARG A 193 -8.26 2.53 -1.34
C ARG A 193 -7.37 1.80 -2.35
N LEU A 194 -6.81 2.56 -3.30
CA LEU A 194 -5.99 2.04 -4.40
C LEU A 194 -6.71 0.98 -5.28
N ARG A 195 -8.05 0.95 -5.30
CA ARG A 195 -8.79 0.05 -6.21
C ARG A 195 -8.84 0.64 -7.62
N PRO A 196 -8.67 -0.18 -8.69
CA PRO A 196 -8.59 0.33 -10.06
C PRO A 196 -9.77 1.23 -10.48
N HIS A 197 -11.01 0.79 -10.22
CA HIS A 197 -12.21 1.60 -10.54
C HIS A 197 -12.27 2.93 -9.78
N GLY A 198 -11.82 2.95 -8.52
CA GLY A 198 -11.78 4.17 -7.72
C GLY A 198 -10.67 5.12 -8.18
N MET A 199 -9.49 4.58 -8.47
CA MET A 199 -8.33 5.34 -8.96
C MET A 199 -8.62 6.05 -10.29
N ALA A 200 -9.36 5.40 -11.19
CA ALA A 200 -9.80 6.03 -12.44
C ALA A 200 -10.66 7.28 -12.19
N ARG A 201 -11.58 7.23 -11.22
CA ARG A 201 -12.42 8.38 -10.85
C ARG A 201 -11.60 9.47 -10.15
N ALA A 202 -10.67 9.07 -9.27
CA ALA A 202 -9.76 9.99 -8.60
C ALA A 202 -8.95 10.81 -9.61
N LEU A 203 -8.31 10.15 -10.59
CA LEU A 203 -7.49 10.84 -11.58
C LEU A 203 -8.30 11.64 -12.60
N PHE A 204 -9.53 11.22 -12.90
CA PHE A 204 -10.45 12.06 -13.66
C PHE A 204 -10.79 13.35 -12.89
N ALA A 205 -11.06 13.26 -11.59
CA ALA A 205 -11.29 14.43 -10.74
C ALA A 205 -10.04 15.32 -10.65
N THR A 206 -8.84 14.73 -10.56
CA THR A 206 -7.56 15.47 -10.61
C THR A 206 -7.39 16.20 -11.94
N ALA A 207 -7.70 15.57 -13.07
CA ALA A 207 -7.65 16.21 -14.39
C ALA A 207 -8.65 17.38 -14.49
N LEU A 208 -9.87 17.23 -13.94
CA LEU A 208 -10.83 18.33 -13.87
C LEU A 208 -10.31 19.47 -13.00
N ALA A 209 -9.73 19.17 -11.84
CA ALA A 209 -9.12 20.18 -10.97
C ALA A 209 -8.02 20.94 -11.72
N GLN A 210 -7.15 20.24 -12.46
CA GLN A 210 -6.12 20.86 -13.31
C GLN A 210 -6.72 21.78 -14.38
N ALA A 211 -7.81 21.36 -15.03
CA ALA A 211 -8.53 22.18 -15.99
C ALA A 211 -9.13 23.45 -15.36
N PHE A 212 -9.66 23.34 -14.12
CA PHE A 212 -10.14 24.50 -13.38
C PHE A 212 -9.02 25.48 -13.05
N VAL A 213 -7.83 25.00 -12.65
CA VAL A 213 -6.66 25.88 -12.45
C VAL A 213 -6.33 26.64 -13.73
N ALA A 214 -6.21 25.94 -14.85
CA ALA A 214 -5.95 26.58 -16.15
C ALA A 214 -7.00 27.64 -16.50
N LEU A 215 -8.28 27.35 -16.26
CA LEU A 215 -9.39 28.29 -16.51
C LEU A 215 -9.27 29.54 -15.62
N ILE A 216 -9.00 29.37 -14.33
CA ILE A 216 -8.82 30.49 -13.39
C ILE A 216 -7.66 31.37 -13.84
N VAL A 217 -6.50 30.77 -14.13
CA VAL A 217 -5.30 31.50 -14.58
C VAL A 217 -5.60 32.35 -15.81
N LEU A 218 -6.31 31.80 -16.80
CA LEU A 218 -6.65 32.51 -18.03
C LEU A 218 -7.68 33.62 -17.83
N ILE A 219 -8.72 33.40 -17.02
CA ILE A 219 -9.76 34.40 -16.75
C ILE A 219 -9.17 35.61 -16.02
N PHE A 220 -8.32 35.37 -15.04
CA PHE A 220 -7.75 36.43 -14.19
C PHE A 220 -6.40 36.95 -14.70
N GLY A 221 -5.87 36.40 -15.80
CA GLY A 221 -4.59 36.81 -16.38
C GLY A 221 -3.39 36.59 -15.43
N LEU A 222 -3.45 35.56 -14.59
CA LEU A 222 -2.39 35.28 -13.61
C LEU A 222 -1.10 34.84 -14.32
N GLY A 223 0.05 35.27 -13.80
CA GLY A 223 1.36 34.94 -14.36
C GLY A 223 1.83 35.84 -15.51
N LEU A 224 1.01 36.78 -16.00
CA LEU A 224 1.44 37.74 -17.02
C LEU A 224 2.41 38.80 -16.45
N PRO A 225 3.40 39.26 -17.24
CA PRO A 225 3.70 38.85 -18.62
C PRO A 225 4.57 37.60 -18.76
N TRP A 226 5.08 37.04 -17.66
CA TRP A 226 6.09 35.98 -17.66
C TRP A 226 5.59 34.64 -18.22
N SER A 227 4.34 34.28 -17.95
CA SER A 227 3.71 33.03 -18.39
C SER A 227 2.57 33.34 -19.37
N PRO A 228 2.83 33.39 -20.68
CA PRO A 228 1.82 33.70 -21.67
C PRO A 228 0.72 32.61 -21.74
N PRO A 229 -0.51 32.95 -22.18
CA PRO A 229 -1.64 32.02 -22.18
C PRO A 229 -1.39 30.69 -22.91
N VAL A 230 -0.61 30.73 -23.99
CA VAL A 230 -0.27 29.52 -24.78
C VAL A 230 0.58 28.54 -23.99
N GLU A 231 1.51 29.02 -23.17
CA GLU A 231 2.36 28.19 -22.33
C GLU A 231 1.56 27.55 -21.19
N ILE A 232 0.71 28.35 -20.53
CA ILE A 232 -0.23 27.87 -19.51
C ILE A 232 -1.14 26.78 -20.10
N LEU A 233 -1.72 27.01 -21.28
CA LEU A 233 -2.57 26.02 -21.95
C LEU A 233 -1.81 24.74 -22.31
N ALA A 234 -0.59 24.87 -22.84
CA ALA A 234 0.22 23.72 -23.22
C ALA A 234 0.61 22.87 -22.00
N LEU A 235 1.12 23.49 -20.93
CA LEU A 235 1.53 22.78 -19.71
C LEU A 235 0.33 22.13 -19.02
N ASN A 236 -0.78 22.86 -18.83
CA ASN A 236 -1.97 22.29 -18.21
C ASN A 236 -2.59 21.18 -19.07
N GLY A 237 -2.65 21.37 -20.40
CA GLY A 237 -3.11 20.35 -21.34
C GLY A 237 -2.28 19.06 -21.26
N PHE A 238 -0.96 19.18 -21.15
CA PHE A 238 -0.05 18.05 -20.95
C PHE A 238 -0.37 17.26 -19.67
N PHE A 239 -0.50 17.93 -18.52
CA PHE A 239 -0.83 17.27 -17.26
C PHE A 239 -2.23 16.64 -17.25
N ILE A 240 -3.22 17.33 -17.83
CA ILE A 240 -4.57 16.79 -18.01
C ILE A 240 -4.50 15.48 -18.82
N ALA A 241 -3.75 15.47 -19.92
CA ALA A 241 -3.59 14.28 -20.74
C ALA A 241 -2.94 13.12 -19.98
N LEU A 242 -1.92 13.39 -19.15
CA LEU A 242 -1.29 12.36 -18.31
C LEU A 242 -2.25 11.78 -17.27
N PHE A 243 -3.00 12.63 -16.55
CA PHE A 243 -3.96 12.17 -15.55
C PHE A 243 -5.12 11.37 -16.18
N LEU A 244 -5.65 11.82 -17.32
CA LEU A 244 -6.66 11.09 -18.08
C LEU A 244 -6.12 9.78 -18.65
N GLY A 245 -4.91 9.78 -19.21
CA GLY A 245 -4.25 8.58 -19.72
C GLY A 245 -4.08 7.52 -18.63
N SER A 246 -3.62 7.92 -17.45
CA SER A 246 -3.55 7.03 -16.29
C SER A 246 -4.94 6.57 -15.82
N ALA A 247 -5.95 7.45 -15.81
CA ALA A 247 -7.33 7.06 -15.49
C ALA A 247 -7.87 5.97 -16.44
N VAL A 248 -7.59 6.08 -17.75
CA VAL A 248 -7.97 5.07 -18.74
C VAL A 248 -7.25 3.74 -18.50
N LEU A 249 -5.95 3.77 -18.19
CA LEU A 249 -5.19 2.56 -17.85
C LEU A 249 -5.76 1.86 -16.60
N PHE A 250 -6.16 2.62 -15.57
CA PHE A 250 -6.84 2.05 -14.40
C PHE A 250 -8.20 1.43 -14.75
N ARG A 251 -8.98 2.03 -15.65
CA ARG A 251 -10.24 1.44 -16.14
C ARG A 251 -9.99 0.14 -16.89
N TYR A 252 -8.95 0.08 -17.72
CA TYR A 252 -8.56 -1.13 -18.43
C TYR A 252 -8.16 -2.23 -17.45
N ALA A 253 -7.34 -1.89 -16.45
CA ALA A 253 -6.94 -2.82 -15.40
C ALA A 253 -8.15 -3.38 -14.65
N ALA A 254 -9.16 -2.54 -14.40
CA ALA A 254 -10.39 -2.93 -13.72
C ALA A 254 -11.24 -3.93 -14.51
N ARG A 255 -11.24 -3.85 -15.84
CA ARG A 255 -11.95 -4.78 -16.74
C ARG A 255 -11.30 -6.16 -16.75
N GLY A 256 -9.98 -6.23 -16.69
CA GLY A 256 -9.23 -7.50 -16.60
C GLY A 256 -9.41 -8.26 -15.27
N GLN A 257 -10.07 -7.66 -14.28
CA GLN A 257 -10.44 -8.30 -13.01
C GLN A 257 -11.89 -8.80 -12.97
N ALA A 258 -12.71 -8.56 -14.00
CA ALA A 258 -14.06 -9.12 -14.08
C ALA A 258 -13.98 -10.65 -14.27
N PRO A 259 -14.69 -11.46 -13.46
CA PRO A 259 -14.58 -12.91 -13.54
C PRO A 259 -15.08 -13.41 -14.90
N ALA A 260 -14.26 -14.22 -15.57
CA ALA A 260 -14.56 -14.90 -16.83
C ALA A 260 -15.59 -16.04 -16.66
N GLY A 261 -16.72 -15.78 -15.98
CA GLY A 261 -17.63 -16.83 -15.52
C GLY A 261 -19.10 -16.42 -15.40
N ALA A 262 -19.59 -15.50 -16.22
CA ALA A 262 -21.03 -15.25 -16.38
C ALA A 262 -21.38 -15.37 -17.86
N GLY A 263 -21.48 -16.62 -18.32
CA GLY A 263 -21.75 -16.97 -19.70
C GLY A 263 -21.91 -18.48 -19.83
N THR A 264 -22.94 -19.01 -19.18
CA THR A 264 -23.59 -20.27 -19.53
C THR A 264 -25.07 -19.98 -19.67
#